data_AF-A0A8C6PDS9-F1
#
_entry.id   AF-A0A8C6PDS9-F1
#
_cell.length_a   1.000
_cell.length_b   1.000
_cell.length_c   1.000
_cell.angle_alpha   90.00
_cell.angle_beta   90.00
_cell.angle_gamma   90.00
#
_symmetry.space_group_name_H-M   'P 1'
#
loop_
_entity.id
_entity.type
_entity.pdbx_description
1 polymer ?
#
loop_
_entity_poly.entity_id
_entity_poly.type
_entity_poly.pdbx_seq_one_letter_code
_entity_poly.pdbx_strand_id
1 'polypeptide(L)'
;MLIQREELQQPPFPLRRCARGGIGLYPDTWWNLASFSASITFFLLKMAPSTYSSHVVSLCLIVFFLLSAVNSQYEKYSFRSFPRHELMPLESAYKYALDQYTGEKWPETVEYMEVSLRLYRLLRDSEAFCNLNCSSVRLDDEEKFAEFPELRAFGNVIKRAQCLKRCKQGLPAFRQTMPSRDTLDEFERREPYRYLQYAYFKSNNLAKAVSAAHTFLLKHPDDDMMQRNMAYYKSLPGAEDHLKDLETKSYETLFVRAVRAYNGENFRTSVSDMELALRDYFKIYDECLAASEGPRNVNDFKDFYPSIADHYIQVLERKVGCETDLTPVVGGFVVEKFVATMYHYLQFAYYKLNDLKNAVPCAASYMLFDPKDEVMKNNVAYYKYHMKQWGLTEEDFLPRSEAVRYYNQTTMQLQMFEFSKQRLASDDEVCECCVILHLKIEISKTSTSLITINVFTSHESCLQFASRRSICAKPVGKSWD
;
A
#
# COMPACT_ATOMS: atom_id res chain seq x y z
N MET A 1 30.85 8.05 26.22
CA MET A 1 30.96 6.69 25.64
C MET A 1 29.94 5.83 26.39
N LEU A 2 28.82 5.53 25.72
CA LEU A 2 27.74 4.57 26.04
C LEU A 2 26.48 5.05 25.27
N ILE A 3 26.59 5.10 23.95
CA ILE A 3 25.49 4.65 23.10
C ILE A 3 25.63 3.14 23.20
N GLN A 4 24.66 2.44 23.78
CA GLN A 4 24.72 1.00 23.92
C GLN A 4 25.11 0.38 22.59
N ARG A 5 26.29 -0.22 22.61
CA ARG A 5 26.87 -1.02 21.53
C ARG A 5 26.34 -2.44 21.72
N GLU A 6 25.01 -2.56 21.83
CA GLU A 6 24.26 -3.81 21.98
C GLU A 6 22.84 -3.51 21.49
N GLU A 7 22.57 -3.95 20.26
CA GLU A 7 21.24 -4.19 19.70
C GLU A 7 20.21 -3.04 19.83
N LEU A 8 20.40 -1.99 19.02
CA LEU A 8 19.25 -1.36 18.37
C LEU A 8 18.62 -2.44 17.49
N GLN A 9 17.65 -3.15 18.07
CA GLN A 9 16.93 -4.23 17.43
C GLN A 9 16.43 -3.74 16.08
N GLN A 10 16.99 -4.30 15.01
CA GLN A 10 16.48 -4.11 13.66
C GLN A 10 14.96 -4.37 13.70
N PRO A 11 14.12 -3.61 12.95
CA PRO A 11 12.78 -4.09 12.67
C PRO A 11 12.88 -5.51 12.08
N PRO A 12 11.88 -6.39 12.27
CA PRO A 12 11.99 -7.80 11.91
C PRO A 12 11.94 -7.97 10.40
N PHE A 13 13.03 -7.63 9.72
CA PHE A 13 13.33 -8.08 8.37
C PHE A 13 14.70 -8.76 8.40
N PRO A 14 14.81 -9.94 9.01
CA PRO A 14 15.88 -10.81 8.60
C PRO A 14 15.49 -11.32 7.21
N LEU A 15 16.17 -10.82 6.16
CA LEU A 15 16.38 -11.61 4.97
C LEU A 15 17.23 -12.84 5.38
N ARG A 16 16.60 -13.79 6.08
CA ARG A 16 17.21 -15.06 6.46
C ARG A 16 17.45 -15.83 5.17
N ARG A 17 18.73 -16.11 4.90
CA ARG A 17 19.13 -17.24 4.07
C ARG A 17 18.39 -18.48 4.57
N CYS A 18 17.61 -19.11 3.69
CA CYS A 18 17.12 -20.46 3.91
C CYS A 18 18.32 -21.41 4.03
N ALA A 19 18.63 -21.82 5.26
CA ALA A 19 19.43 -23.01 5.52
C ALA A 19 18.46 -24.13 5.94
N ARG A 20 18.16 -25.05 5.02
CA ARG A 20 17.59 -26.36 5.37
C ARG A 20 18.76 -27.32 5.58
N GLY A 21 18.82 -27.92 6.77
CA GLY A 21 19.69 -29.03 7.07
C GLY A 21 19.29 -30.27 6.28
N GLY A 22 20.27 -30.89 5.64
CA GLY A 22 20.20 -32.17 4.96
C GLY A 22 21.63 -32.67 4.80
N ILE A 23 21.96 -33.71 5.54
CA ILE A 23 23.29 -34.31 5.69
C ILE A 23 23.65 -35.08 4.40
N GLY A 24 24.86 -34.90 3.86
CA GLY A 24 25.48 -35.89 2.97
C GLY A 24 26.44 -35.39 1.88
N LEU A 25 27.74 -35.44 2.19
CA LEU A 25 28.91 -35.62 1.31
C LEU A 25 29.60 -34.38 0.67
N TYR A 26 30.89 -34.27 1.02
CA TYR A 26 32.03 -33.38 0.65
C TYR A 26 32.25 -33.10 -0.86
N PRO A 27 33.20 -32.19 -1.28
CA PRO A 27 34.21 -31.46 -0.51
C PRO A 27 34.36 -29.93 -0.76
N ASP A 28 34.93 -29.26 0.24
CA ASP A 28 35.89 -28.14 0.25
C ASP A 28 36.10 -27.30 -1.03
N THR A 29 35.75 -26.00 -0.97
CA THR A 29 36.60 -24.81 -1.28
C THR A 29 35.75 -23.59 -1.64
N TRP A 30 35.47 -22.67 -0.70
CA TRP A 30 34.99 -21.31 -1.02
C TRP A 30 35.61 -20.29 -0.06
N TRP A 31 36.91 -20.08 -0.22
CA TRP A 31 37.58 -18.80 0.03
C TRP A 31 38.25 -18.40 -1.30
N ASN A 32 38.17 -17.11 -1.65
CA ASN A 32 38.78 -16.42 -2.81
C ASN A 32 37.88 -16.17 -4.02
N LEU A 33 37.07 -15.11 -3.95
CA LEU A 33 36.67 -14.31 -5.13
C LEU A 33 37.00 -12.83 -4.92
N ALA A 34 38.24 -12.58 -4.48
CA ALA A 34 38.92 -11.30 -4.60
C ALA A 34 40.17 -11.50 -5.48
N SER A 35 39.99 -12.02 -6.70
CA SER A 35 41.04 -12.14 -7.73
C SER A 35 40.41 -12.49 -9.09
N PHE A 36 39.47 -11.70 -9.59
CA PHE A 36 38.95 -11.86 -10.97
C PHE A 36 38.57 -10.55 -11.65
N SER A 37 39.31 -9.46 -11.37
CA SER A 37 39.23 -8.20 -12.14
C SER A 37 40.53 -7.83 -12.86
N ALA A 38 41.55 -8.70 -12.86
CA ALA A 38 42.88 -8.37 -13.41
C ALA A 38 43.24 -9.03 -14.76
N SER A 39 42.38 -9.87 -15.36
CA SER A 39 42.76 -10.62 -16.58
C SER A 39 41.94 -10.34 -17.84
N ILE A 40 41.01 -9.37 -17.82
CA ILE A 40 40.33 -8.89 -19.04
C ILE A 40 40.91 -7.54 -19.51
N THR A 41 42.03 -7.11 -18.94
CA THR A 41 42.78 -5.91 -19.38
C THR A 41 43.95 -6.25 -20.31
N PHE A 42 44.23 -7.54 -20.57
CA PHE A 42 45.44 -7.96 -21.29
C PHE A 42 45.23 -8.40 -22.75
N PHE A 43 43.98 -8.41 -23.26
CA PHE A 43 43.69 -8.83 -24.65
C PHE A 43 43.27 -7.72 -25.62
N LEU A 44 43.28 -6.45 -25.20
CA LEU A 44 42.98 -5.31 -26.07
C LEU A 44 44.03 -4.18 -25.94
N LEU A 45 45.31 -4.53 -25.91
CA LEU A 45 46.41 -3.57 -25.99
C LEU A 45 47.50 -4.10 -26.94
N LYS A 46 47.15 -4.21 -28.22
CA LYS A 46 48.11 -4.15 -29.32
C LYS A 46 47.38 -3.66 -30.57
N MET A 47 47.26 -2.34 -30.68
CA MET A 47 47.30 -1.52 -31.90
C MET A 47 47.00 -0.07 -31.48
N ALA A 48 48.01 0.77 -31.50
CA ALA A 48 47.86 2.23 -31.44
C ALA A 48 47.69 2.78 -32.87
N PRO A 49 47.31 4.05 -33.08
CA PRO A 49 46.40 4.91 -32.30
C PRO A 49 45.29 5.50 -33.19
N SER A 50 44.08 5.70 -32.67
CA SER A 50 43.23 6.78 -33.17
C SER A 50 42.40 7.37 -32.03
N THR A 51 42.54 8.68 -31.90
CA THR A 51 42.07 9.53 -30.83
C THR A 51 40.57 9.76 -30.92
N TYR A 52 39.72 8.89 -30.38
CA TYR A 52 38.32 9.25 -30.13
C TYR A 52 37.74 8.61 -28.85
N SER A 53 37.65 9.45 -27.83
CA SER A 53 36.60 9.52 -26.81
C SER A 53 36.32 8.32 -25.89
N SER A 54 37.28 8.04 -25.00
CA SER A 54 37.05 7.30 -23.74
C SER A 54 35.94 7.91 -22.87
N HIS A 55 35.72 9.24 -22.96
CA HIS A 55 34.68 9.92 -22.21
C HIS A 55 33.27 9.63 -22.74
N VAL A 56 33.09 9.42 -24.05
CA VAL A 56 31.78 9.10 -24.64
C VAL A 56 31.34 7.69 -24.27
N VAL A 57 32.24 6.71 -24.24
CA VAL A 57 31.88 5.33 -23.82
C VAL A 57 31.49 5.28 -22.35
N SER A 58 32.21 6.00 -21.48
CA SER A 58 31.86 6.09 -20.06
C SER A 58 30.56 6.88 -19.83
N LEU A 59 30.31 7.94 -20.60
CA LEU A 59 29.03 8.66 -20.54
C LEU A 59 27.87 7.78 -21.05
N CYS A 60 28.08 7.04 -22.13
CA CYS A 60 27.08 6.12 -22.68
C CYS A 60 26.74 5.00 -21.69
N LEU A 61 27.71 4.45 -20.96
CA LEU A 61 27.45 3.47 -19.91
C LEU A 61 26.73 4.07 -18.71
N ILE A 62 27.07 5.29 -18.29
CA ILE A 62 26.36 6.01 -17.22
C ILE A 62 24.92 6.35 -17.65
N VAL A 63 24.73 6.78 -18.90
CA VAL A 63 23.41 7.03 -19.50
C VAL A 63 22.63 5.72 -19.65
N PHE A 64 23.27 4.60 -19.98
CA PHE A 64 22.62 3.29 -20.05
C PHE A 64 22.23 2.76 -18.65
N PHE A 65 23.06 2.99 -17.62
CA PHE A 65 22.75 2.66 -16.23
C PHE A 65 21.69 3.60 -15.62
N LEU A 66 21.65 4.87 -16.02
CA LEU A 66 20.58 5.82 -15.66
C LEU A 66 19.27 5.56 -16.42
N LEU A 67 19.35 5.01 -17.65
CA LEU A 67 18.19 4.60 -18.47
C LEU A 67 17.70 3.18 -18.16
N SER A 68 18.48 2.36 -17.46
CA SER A 68 17.97 1.17 -16.76
C SER A 68 17.24 1.54 -15.46
N ALA A 69 16.73 2.78 -15.38
CA ALA A 69 15.56 3.07 -14.59
C ALA A 69 14.53 1.97 -14.86
N VAL A 70 14.01 1.44 -13.76
CA VAL A 70 13.07 0.32 -13.76
C VAL A 70 11.76 0.85 -14.32
N ASN A 71 11.62 0.83 -15.64
CA ASN A 71 10.36 1.26 -16.24
C ASN A 71 9.29 0.24 -15.86
N SER A 72 8.31 0.66 -15.06
CA SER A 72 7.07 -0.12 -14.91
C SER A 72 6.41 -0.24 -16.29
N GLN A 73 5.65 -1.31 -16.51
CA GLN A 73 5.10 -1.68 -17.83
C GLN A 73 4.26 -0.57 -18.51
N TYR A 74 3.91 0.50 -17.78
CA TYR A 74 3.04 1.57 -18.25
C TYR A 74 3.60 2.99 -18.08
N GLU A 75 4.91 3.20 -17.92
CA GLU A 75 5.50 4.55 -17.77
C GLU A 75 5.20 5.56 -18.90
N LYS A 76 4.75 5.10 -20.09
CA LYS A 76 4.30 5.99 -21.18
C LYS A 76 2.87 6.49 -21.02
N TYR A 77 2.17 6.11 -19.95
CA TYR A 77 0.81 6.55 -19.67
C TYR A 77 0.81 8.00 -19.18
N SER A 78 -0.12 8.79 -19.72
CA SER A 78 -0.39 10.15 -19.28
C SER A 78 -1.89 10.36 -19.25
N PHE A 79 -2.44 10.59 -18.06
CA PHE A 79 -3.84 10.96 -17.85
C PHE A 79 -4.30 12.12 -18.77
N ARG A 80 -3.40 13.06 -19.10
CA ARG A 80 -3.69 14.20 -19.99
C ARG A 80 -3.67 13.86 -21.48
N SER A 81 -3.02 12.76 -21.87
CA SER A 81 -2.80 12.39 -23.28
C SER A 81 -3.03 10.91 -23.53
N PHE A 82 -4.16 10.39 -23.02
CA PHE A 82 -4.57 9.01 -23.25
C PHE A 82 -4.79 8.74 -24.75
N PRO A 83 -4.28 7.62 -25.32
CA PRO A 83 -4.45 7.30 -26.73
C PRO A 83 -5.94 7.17 -27.11
N ARG A 84 -6.39 7.99 -28.08
CA ARG A 84 -7.81 8.02 -28.46
C ARG A 84 -8.34 6.69 -29.01
N HIS A 85 -7.48 5.91 -29.68
CA HIS A 85 -7.86 4.63 -30.27
C HIS A 85 -8.03 3.51 -29.22
N GLU A 86 -7.47 3.68 -28.01
CA GLU A 86 -7.65 2.74 -26.90
C GLU A 86 -8.80 3.15 -25.97
N LEU A 87 -9.39 4.34 -26.19
CA LEU A 87 -10.44 4.86 -25.31
C LEU A 87 -11.76 4.13 -25.58
N MET A 88 -12.20 3.34 -24.60
CA MET A 88 -13.48 2.62 -24.61
C MET A 88 -13.96 2.38 -23.18
N PRO A 89 -15.20 1.91 -22.96
CA PRO A 89 -15.66 1.56 -21.62
C PRO A 89 -14.81 0.44 -21.00
N LEU A 90 -14.34 0.66 -19.77
CA LEU A 90 -13.49 -0.28 -19.03
C LEU A 90 -14.09 -1.69 -18.99
N GLU A 91 -15.36 -1.76 -18.60
CA GLU A 91 -16.08 -3.03 -18.45
C GLU A 91 -16.21 -3.78 -19.78
N SER A 92 -16.38 -3.07 -20.91
CA SER A 92 -16.42 -3.68 -22.23
C SER A 92 -15.07 -4.26 -22.64
N ALA A 93 -13.98 -3.52 -22.43
CA ALA A 93 -12.63 -4.00 -22.71
C ALA A 93 -12.31 -5.26 -21.88
N TYR A 94 -12.66 -5.23 -20.60
CA TYR A 94 -12.40 -6.33 -19.68
C TYR A 94 -13.20 -7.59 -20.00
N LYS A 95 -14.53 -7.46 -20.20
CA LYS A 95 -15.39 -8.59 -20.60
C LYS A 95 -14.93 -9.21 -21.92
N TYR A 96 -14.59 -8.38 -22.91
CA TYR A 96 -14.07 -8.87 -24.18
C TYR A 96 -12.76 -9.66 -24.00
N ALA A 97 -11.85 -9.19 -23.13
CA ALA A 97 -10.62 -9.92 -22.82
C ALA A 97 -10.87 -11.30 -22.18
N LEU A 98 -11.87 -11.39 -21.30
CA LEU A 98 -12.31 -12.64 -20.68
C LEU A 98 -12.94 -13.60 -21.71
N ASP A 99 -13.77 -13.09 -22.61
CA ASP A 99 -14.34 -13.88 -23.70
C ASP A 99 -13.23 -14.44 -24.61
N GLN A 100 -12.21 -13.65 -24.94
CA GLN A 100 -11.07 -14.15 -25.71
C GLN A 100 -10.23 -15.16 -24.91
N TYR A 101 -10.12 -14.99 -23.59
CA TYR A 101 -9.41 -15.92 -22.72
C TYR A 101 -10.09 -17.30 -22.71
N THR A 102 -11.42 -17.33 -22.60
CA THR A 102 -12.20 -18.58 -22.66
C THR A 102 -12.14 -19.24 -24.05
N GLY A 103 -12.04 -18.43 -25.10
CA GLY A 103 -11.79 -18.90 -26.47
C GLY A 103 -10.33 -19.24 -26.80
N GLU A 104 -9.43 -19.24 -25.82
CA GLU A 104 -7.99 -19.51 -25.98
C GLU A 104 -7.24 -18.61 -26.99
N LYS A 105 -7.73 -17.40 -27.21
CA LYS A 105 -7.12 -16.40 -28.10
C LYS A 105 -6.16 -15.51 -27.31
N TRP A 106 -4.98 -16.06 -27.03
CA TRP A 106 -4.01 -15.46 -26.10
C TRP A 106 -3.53 -14.05 -26.49
N PRO A 107 -3.19 -13.76 -27.76
CA PRO A 107 -2.75 -12.41 -28.16
C PRO A 107 -3.82 -11.34 -27.88
N GLU A 108 -5.07 -11.63 -28.25
CA GLU A 108 -6.21 -10.72 -28.07
C GLU A 108 -6.57 -10.55 -26.60
N THR A 109 -6.50 -11.63 -25.80
CA THR A 109 -6.62 -11.51 -24.34
C THR A 109 -5.58 -10.54 -23.79
N VAL A 110 -4.30 -10.72 -24.15
CA VAL A 110 -3.21 -9.87 -23.63
C VAL A 110 -3.49 -8.41 -23.99
N GLU A 111 -3.83 -8.12 -25.24
CA GLU A 111 -4.09 -6.77 -25.72
C GLU A 111 -5.21 -6.08 -24.92
N TYR A 112 -6.39 -6.69 -24.86
CA TYR A 112 -7.54 -6.07 -24.21
C TYR A 112 -7.42 -6.03 -22.69
N MET A 113 -6.72 -6.99 -22.09
CA MET A 113 -6.45 -7.00 -20.65
C MET A 113 -5.41 -5.94 -20.25
N GLU A 114 -4.39 -5.68 -21.08
CA GLU A 114 -3.51 -4.54 -20.86
C GLU A 114 -4.23 -3.19 -21.07
N VAL A 115 -5.10 -3.09 -22.07
CA VAL A 115 -5.93 -1.89 -22.31
C VAL A 115 -6.86 -1.63 -21.13
N SER A 116 -7.52 -2.67 -20.60
CA SER A 116 -8.42 -2.52 -19.46
C SER A 116 -7.68 -2.03 -18.20
N LEU A 117 -6.46 -2.53 -17.93
CA LEU A 117 -5.61 -2.01 -16.85
C LEU A 117 -5.26 -0.53 -17.03
N ARG A 118 -4.98 -0.09 -18.26
CA ARG A 118 -4.74 1.34 -18.57
C ARG A 118 -5.99 2.19 -18.40
N LEU A 119 -7.16 1.70 -18.82
CA LEU A 119 -8.45 2.37 -18.64
C LEU A 119 -8.84 2.49 -17.16
N TYR A 120 -8.55 1.47 -16.36
CA TYR A 120 -8.78 1.51 -14.91
C TYR A 120 -7.93 2.59 -14.24
N ARG A 121 -6.62 2.66 -14.57
CA ARG A 121 -5.74 3.75 -14.09
C ARG A 121 -6.23 5.12 -14.56
N LEU A 122 -6.64 5.24 -15.82
CA LEU A 122 -7.23 6.46 -16.37
C LEU A 122 -8.41 6.93 -15.52
N LEU A 123 -9.34 6.02 -15.20
CA LEU A 123 -10.49 6.36 -14.36
C LEU A 123 -10.07 6.80 -12.96
N ARG A 124 -9.23 6.02 -12.27
CA ARG A 124 -8.78 6.30 -10.90
C ARG A 124 -8.04 7.64 -10.78
N ASP A 125 -7.13 7.92 -11.70
CA ASP A 125 -6.38 9.19 -11.71
C ASP A 125 -7.29 10.38 -12.02
N SER A 126 -8.27 10.19 -12.91
CA SER A 126 -9.28 11.22 -13.21
C SER A 126 -10.12 11.57 -11.99
N GLU A 127 -10.49 10.57 -11.19
CA GLU A 127 -11.26 10.74 -9.96
C GLU A 127 -10.42 11.46 -8.90
N ALA A 128 -9.20 10.99 -8.65
CA ALA A 128 -8.27 11.63 -7.72
C ALA A 128 -8.04 13.10 -8.08
N PHE A 129 -7.77 13.38 -9.36
CA PHE A 129 -7.54 14.73 -9.86
C PHE A 129 -8.73 15.67 -9.58
N CYS A 130 -9.95 15.24 -9.90
CA CYS A 130 -11.12 16.08 -9.66
C CYS A 130 -11.44 16.23 -8.17
N ASN A 131 -11.36 15.16 -7.39
CA ASN A 131 -11.67 15.19 -5.97
C ASN A 131 -10.67 16.05 -5.17
N LEU A 132 -9.37 15.99 -5.51
CA LEU A 132 -8.35 16.86 -4.90
C LEU A 132 -8.61 18.33 -5.22
N ASN A 133 -8.81 18.67 -6.50
CA ASN A 133 -9.02 20.06 -6.93
C ASN A 133 -10.32 20.68 -6.42
N CYS A 134 -11.32 19.86 -6.09
CA CYS A 134 -12.60 20.32 -5.55
C CYS A 134 -12.69 20.21 -4.02
N SER A 135 -11.66 19.71 -3.34
CA SER A 135 -11.72 19.39 -1.89
C SER A 135 -11.91 20.61 -0.98
N SER A 136 -11.31 21.74 -1.35
CA SER A 136 -11.33 23.00 -0.59
C SER A 136 -12.45 23.95 -0.99
N VAL A 137 -13.23 23.64 -2.02
CA VAL A 137 -14.30 24.52 -2.50
C VAL A 137 -15.41 24.62 -1.46
N ARG A 138 -15.81 25.85 -1.13
CA ARG A 138 -16.89 26.18 -0.19
C ARG A 138 -17.89 27.14 -0.84
N LEU A 139 -19.07 27.26 -0.25
CA LEU A 139 -20.05 28.27 -0.67
C LEU A 139 -19.46 29.67 -0.53
N ASP A 140 -19.75 30.55 -1.50
CA ASP A 140 -19.21 31.92 -1.49
C ASP A 140 -19.82 32.75 -0.34
N ASP A 141 -21.05 32.43 0.07
CA ASP A 141 -21.81 33.07 1.15
C ASP A 141 -22.02 32.13 2.37
N GLU A 142 -21.02 31.33 2.74
CA GLU A 142 -21.13 30.34 3.83
C GLU A 142 -21.56 30.97 5.18
N GLU A 143 -21.16 32.22 5.41
CA GLU A 143 -21.49 33.00 6.60
C GLU A 143 -22.98 33.33 6.72
N LYS A 144 -23.72 33.45 5.60
CA LYS A 144 -25.18 33.67 5.64
C LYS A 144 -25.93 32.51 6.32
N PHE A 145 -25.33 31.32 6.30
CA PHE A 145 -25.84 30.12 6.96
C PHE A 145 -25.21 29.90 8.34
N ALA A 146 -24.48 30.89 8.87
CA ALA A 146 -24.48 31.29 10.29
C ALA A 146 -25.11 30.32 11.28
N GLU A 147 -26.40 30.55 11.41
CA GLU A 147 -27.30 30.03 12.42
C GLU A 147 -27.97 28.72 11.98
N PHE A 148 -27.66 28.23 10.76
CA PHE A 148 -28.29 27.06 10.15
C PHE A 148 -27.22 26.03 9.73
N PRO A 149 -26.66 25.26 10.69
CA PRO A 149 -25.55 24.32 10.43
C PRO A 149 -25.84 23.30 9.33
N GLU A 150 -27.09 22.80 9.25
CA GLU A 150 -27.50 21.84 8.23
C GLU A 150 -27.46 22.45 6.82
N LEU A 151 -28.05 23.63 6.64
CA LEU A 151 -28.02 24.35 5.36
C LEU A 151 -26.59 24.68 4.94
N ARG A 152 -25.73 25.07 5.89
CA ARG A 152 -24.31 25.29 5.65
C ARG A 152 -23.62 24.01 5.16
N ALA A 153 -23.80 22.91 5.89
CA ALA A 153 -23.15 21.63 5.59
C ALA A 153 -23.56 21.10 4.20
N PHE A 154 -24.87 20.98 3.94
CA PHE A 154 -25.36 20.51 2.64
C PHE A 154 -25.09 21.50 1.51
N GLY A 155 -25.10 22.80 1.79
CA GLY A 155 -24.70 23.83 0.84
C GLY A 155 -23.26 23.64 0.35
N ASN A 156 -22.32 23.35 1.26
CA ASN A 156 -20.94 23.01 0.91
C ASN A 156 -20.84 21.70 0.10
N VAL A 157 -21.66 20.69 0.42
CA VAL A 157 -21.76 19.45 -0.38
C VAL A 157 -22.22 19.74 -1.80
N ILE A 158 -23.27 20.56 -1.98
CA ILE A 158 -23.79 20.96 -3.29
C ILE A 158 -22.73 21.72 -4.09
N LYS A 159 -22.01 22.67 -3.46
CA LYS A 159 -20.94 23.42 -4.12
C LYS A 159 -19.80 22.50 -4.58
N ARG A 160 -19.38 21.56 -3.74
CA ARG A 160 -18.36 20.56 -4.13
C ARG A 160 -18.86 19.67 -5.27
N ALA A 161 -20.11 19.21 -5.23
CA ALA A 161 -20.72 18.43 -6.31
C ALA A 161 -20.77 19.21 -7.64
N GLN A 162 -21.06 20.52 -7.61
CA GLN A 162 -21.01 21.39 -8.78
C GLN A 162 -19.59 21.47 -9.37
N CYS A 163 -18.58 21.65 -8.52
CA CYS A 163 -17.17 21.63 -8.94
C CYS A 163 -16.81 20.31 -9.62
N LEU A 164 -17.17 19.18 -8.99
CA LEU A 164 -16.91 17.85 -9.52
C LEU A 164 -17.59 17.62 -10.87
N LYS A 165 -18.87 18.01 -11.01
CA LYS A 165 -19.60 17.93 -12.28
C LYS A 165 -18.84 18.65 -13.41
N ARG A 166 -18.38 19.88 -13.16
CA ARG A 166 -17.61 20.66 -14.14
C ARG A 166 -16.26 20.02 -14.46
N CYS A 167 -15.54 19.54 -13.44
CA CYS A 167 -14.24 18.90 -13.62
C CYS A 167 -14.36 17.62 -14.46
N LYS A 168 -15.31 16.73 -14.11
CA LYS A 168 -15.50 15.45 -14.77
C LYS A 168 -15.91 15.59 -16.25
N GLN A 169 -16.72 16.60 -16.60
CA GLN A 169 -17.08 16.90 -17.99
C GLN A 169 -15.86 17.17 -18.90
N GLY A 170 -14.76 17.67 -18.33
CA GLY A 170 -13.55 18.00 -19.06
C GLY A 170 -12.67 16.80 -19.43
N LEU A 171 -12.91 15.61 -18.86
CA LEU A 171 -11.96 14.50 -18.90
C LEU A 171 -12.47 13.31 -19.73
N PRO A 172 -11.60 12.63 -20.50
CA PRO A 172 -11.99 11.55 -21.39
C PRO A 172 -12.54 10.31 -20.67
N ALA A 173 -12.07 10.04 -19.45
CA ALA A 173 -12.52 8.89 -18.64
C ALA A 173 -14.03 8.91 -18.39
N PHE A 174 -14.59 10.08 -18.09
CA PHE A 174 -16.01 10.25 -17.77
C PHE A 174 -16.91 10.46 -18.99
N ARG A 175 -16.35 10.37 -20.21
CA ARG A 175 -17.15 10.28 -21.45
C ARG A 175 -17.57 8.84 -21.76
N GLN A 176 -16.92 7.87 -21.11
CA GLN A 176 -17.25 6.45 -21.24
C GLN A 176 -18.33 6.05 -20.23
N THR A 177 -18.99 4.92 -20.49
CA THR A 177 -19.89 4.30 -19.51
C THR A 177 -19.10 3.92 -18.26
N MET A 178 -19.62 4.28 -17.08
CA MET A 178 -19.00 3.90 -15.81
C MET A 178 -19.06 2.38 -15.62
N PRO A 179 -17.96 1.74 -15.17
CA PRO A 179 -17.94 0.32 -14.89
C PRO A 179 -18.81 -0.04 -13.68
N SER A 180 -19.24 -1.30 -13.63
CA SER A 180 -19.87 -1.88 -12.44
C SER A 180 -18.94 -1.89 -11.23
N ARG A 181 -19.52 -1.97 -10.02
CA ARG A 181 -18.76 -2.15 -8.77
C ARG A 181 -17.93 -3.43 -8.82
N ASP A 182 -18.52 -4.54 -9.26
CA ASP A 182 -17.83 -5.83 -9.31
C ASP A 182 -16.57 -5.76 -10.20
N THR A 183 -16.66 -5.05 -11.33
CA THR A 183 -15.49 -4.79 -12.19
C THR A 183 -14.43 -4.01 -11.41
N LEU A 184 -14.79 -2.93 -10.72
CA LEU A 184 -13.81 -2.16 -9.94
C LEU A 184 -13.16 -2.99 -8.83
N ASP A 185 -13.96 -3.80 -8.13
CA ASP A 185 -13.50 -4.67 -7.03
C ASP A 185 -12.51 -5.74 -7.56
N GLU A 186 -12.72 -6.29 -8.76
CA GLU A 186 -11.77 -7.21 -9.41
C GLU A 186 -10.42 -6.55 -9.74
N PHE A 187 -10.44 -5.29 -10.22
CA PHE A 187 -9.20 -4.54 -10.49
C PHE A 187 -8.47 -4.16 -9.20
N GLU A 188 -9.20 -3.76 -8.16
CA GLU A 188 -8.64 -3.49 -6.82
C GLU A 188 -7.98 -4.74 -6.22
N ARG A 189 -8.53 -5.92 -6.51
CA ARG A 189 -7.98 -7.23 -6.14
C ARG A 189 -6.90 -7.76 -7.09
N ARG A 190 -6.51 -7.01 -8.12
CA ARG A 190 -5.52 -7.42 -9.12
C ARG A 190 -5.93 -8.69 -9.92
N GLU A 191 -7.21 -9.02 -10.01
CA GLU A 191 -7.70 -10.18 -10.79
C GLU A 191 -7.25 -10.19 -12.27
N PRO A 192 -7.16 -9.05 -13.00
CA PRO A 192 -6.64 -9.05 -14.37
C PRO A 192 -5.26 -9.73 -14.51
N TYR A 193 -4.42 -9.66 -13.48
CA TYR A 193 -3.09 -10.27 -13.47
C TYR A 193 -3.14 -11.81 -13.41
N ARG A 194 -4.19 -12.37 -12.82
CA ARG A 194 -4.44 -13.82 -12.78
C ARG A 194 -4.61 -14.42 -14.18
N TYR A 195 -5.31 -13.69 -15.05
CA TYR A 195 -5.52 -14.07 -16.44
C TYR A 195 -4.32 -13.72 -17.32
N LEU A 196 -3.74 -12.52 -17.13
CA LEU A 196 -2.58 -12.06 -17.90
C LEU A 196 -1.40 -13.01 -17.79
N GLN A 197 -1.07 -13.49 -16.59
CA GLN A 197 0.09 -14.36 -16.42
C GLN A 197 0.01 -15.62 -17.29
N TYR A 198 -1.17 -16.23 -17.40
CA TYR A 198 -1.36 -17.42 -18.21
C TYR A 198 -1.35 -17.08 -19.70
N ALA A 199 -2.04 -16.01 -20.10
CA ALA A 199 -2.07 -15.56 -21.49
C ALA A 199 -0.66 -15.18 -22.01
N TYR A 200 0.17 -14.53 -21.18
CA TYR A 200 1.57 -14.27 -21.51
C TYR A 200 2.38 -15.55 -21.65
N PHE A 201 2.20 -16.50 -20.73
CA PHE A 201 2.89 -17.78 -20.79
C PHE A 201 2.54 -18.54 -22.09
N LYS A 202 1.26 -18.61 -22.44
CA LYS A 202 0.77 -19.23 -23.69
C LYS A 202 1.22 -18.48 -24.95
N SER A 203 1.49 -17.18 -24.83
CA SER A 203 2.06 -16.35 -25.90
C SER A 203 3.61 -16.36 -25.92
N ASN A 204 4.24 -17.30 -25.22
CA ASN A 204 5.70 -17.45 -25.13
C ASN A 204 6.43 -16.19 -24.59
N ASN A 205 5.78 -15.44 -23.68
CA ASN A 205 6.35 -14.28 -23.01
C ASN A 205 6.54 -14.57 -21.50
N LEU A 206 7.57 -15.35 -21.20
CA LEU A 206 7.87 -15.77 -19.82
C LEU A 206 8.11 -14.58 -18.89
N ALA A 207 8.82 -13.54 -19.36
CA ALA A 207 9.15 -12.38 -18.55
C ALA A 207 7.90 -11.66 -18.01
N LYS A 208 6.94 -11.36 -18.90
CA LYS A 208 5.67 -10.75 -18.49
C LYS A 208 4.79 -11.71 -17.68
N ALA A 209 4.83 -13.01 -17.98
CA ALA A 209 4.09 -14.03 -17.21
C ALA A 209 4.53 -14.06 -15.74
N VAL A 210 5.84 -14.11 -15.50
CA VAL A 210 6.43 -14.07 -14.14
C VAL A 210 6.04 -12.78 -13.43
N SER A 211 6.17 -11.63 -14.10
CA SER A 211 5.85 -10.33 -13.49
C SER A 211 4.37 -10.23 -13.12
N ALA A 212 3.46 -10.70 -13.98
CA ALA A 212 2.02 -10.70 -13.72
C ALA A 212 1.65 -11.66 -12.57
N ALA A 213 2.22 -12.87 -12.55
CA ALA A 213 1.99 -13.83 -11.46
C ALA A 213 2.52 -13.29 -10.11
N HIS A 214 3.69 -12.65 -10.11
CA HIS A 214 4.25 -12.00 -8.92
C HIS A 214 3.33 -10.88 -8.43
N THR A 215 2.88 -10.01 -9.34
CA THR A 215 1.96 -8.90 -9.04
C THR A 215 0.66 -9.37 -8.39
N PHE A 216 0.10 -10.51 -8.84
CA PHE A 216 -1.10 -11.11 -8.25
C PHE A 216 -0.83 -11.68 -6.84
N LEU A 217 0.25 -12.45 -6.68
CA LEU A 217 0.61 -13.09 -5.40
C LEU A 217 0.87 -12.10 -4.26
N LEU A 218 1.22 -10.85 -4.58
CA LEU A 218 1.39 -9.81 -3.55
C LEU A 218 0.08 -9.46 -2.83
N LYS A 219 -1.09 -9.59 -3.48
CA LYS A 219 -2.41 -9.46 -2.83
C LYS A 219 -3.04 -10.80 -2.42
N HIS A 220 -2.62 -11.89 -3.06
CA HIS A 220 -3.16 -13.24 -2.82
C HIS A 220 -2.03 -14.22 -2.48
N PRO A 221 -1.36 -14.04 -1.33
CA PRO A 221 -0.20 -14.87 -0.98
C PRO A 221 -0.55 -16.35 -0.84
N ASP A 222 -1.80 -16.66 -0.49
CA ASP A 222 -2.30 -18.02 -0.22
C ASP A 222 -3.00 -18.68 -1.43
N ASP A 223 -2.93 -18.09 -2.63
CA ASP A 223 -3.53 -18.69 -3.82
C ASP A 223 -2.72 -19.91 -4.32
N ASP A 224 -3.19 -21.12 -3.98
CA ASP A 224 -2.55 -22.39 -4.31
C ASP A 224 -2.23 -22.56 -5.80
N MET A 225 -3.14 -22.13 -6.67
CA MET A 225 -2.99 -22.28 -8.12
C MET A 225 -1.83 -21.40 -8.62
N MET A 226 -1.81 -20.13 -8.21
CA MET A 226 -0.79 -19.19 -8.61
C MET A 226 0.57 -19.52 -8.00
N GLN A 227 0.62 -20.03 -6.77
CA GLN A 227 1.85 -20.53 -6.17
C GLN A 227 2.47 -21.66 -7.01
N ARG A 228 1.66 -22.62 -7.49
CA ARG A 228 2.14 -23.69 -8.38
C ARG A 228 2.63 -23.15 -9.72
N ASN A 229 1.88 -22.23 -10.34
CA ASN A 229 2.29 -21.59 -11.59
C ASN A 229 3.63 -20.84 -11.42
N MET A 230 3.76 -20.08 -10.34
CA MET A 230 4.99 -19.37 -10.01
C MET A 230 6.17 -20.31 -9.74
N ALA A 231 5.94 -21.43 -9.03
CA ALA A 231 6.97 -22.45 -8.82
C ALA A 231 7.44 -23.06 -10.14
N TYR A 232 6.50 -23.32 -11.06
CA TYR A 232 6.84 -23.77 -12.41
C TYR A 232 7.62 -22.70 -13.19
N TYR A 233 7.19 -21.43 -13.19
CA TYR A 233 7.93 -20.37 -13.87
C TYR A 233 9.35 -20.22 -13.33
N LYS A 234 9.55 -20.28 -12.01
CA LYS A 234 10.87 -20.24 -11.37
C LYS A 234 11.78 -21.41 -11.75
N SER A 235 11.22 -22.53 -12.19
CA SER A 235 12.01 -23.67 -12.70
C SER A 235 12.57 -23.42 -14.10
N LEU A 236 12.07 -22.42 -14.81
CA LEU A 236 12.53 -22.07 -16.16
C LEU A 236 13.73 -21.11 -16.09
N PRO A 237 14.75 -21.29 -16.95
CA PRO A 237 15.93 -20.43 -16.97
C PRO A 237 15.60 -18.95 -17.19
N GLY A 238 16.20 -18.07 -16.37
CA GLY A 238 16.05 -16.61 -16.50
C GLY A 238 14.79 -16.02 -15.86
N ALA A 239 13.92 -16.82 -15.23
CA ALA A 239 12.70 -16.33 -14.61
C ALA A 239 12.93 -15.40 -13.41
N GLU A 240 14.03 -15.58 -12.68
CA GLU A 240 14.34 -14.83 -11.46
C GLU A 240 14.55 -13.34 -11.71
N ASP A 241 15.06 -12.97 -12.88
CA ASP A 241 15.29 -11.58 -13.29
C ASP A 241 13.99 -10.82 -13.61
N HIS A 242 12.86 -11.54 -13.66
CA HIS A 242 11.55 -11.03 -14.04
C HIS A 242 10.56 -10.95 -12.87
N LEU A 243 11.01 -11.16 -11.62
CA LEU A 243 10.20 -10.98 -10.41
C LEU A 243 10.03 -9.49 -10.09
N LYS A 244 9.12 -8.83 -10.83
CA LYS A 244 8.81 -7.41 -10.69
C LYS A 244 7.32 -7.24 -10.44
N ASP A 245 6.96 -6.37 -9.49
CA ASP A 245 5.59 -5.93 -9.34
C ASP A 245 5.26 -4.88 -10.41
N LEU A 246 4.19 -5.12 -11.15
CA LEU A 246 3.71 -4.28 -12.24
C LEU A 246 2.87 -3.10 -11.72
N GLU A 247 2.52 -3.09 -10.44
CA GLU A 247 1.78 -2.02 -9.76
C GLU A 247 2.63 -1.23 -8.75
N THR A 248 3.95 -1.46 -8.71
CA THR A 248 4.89 -0.76 -7.81
C THR A 248 4.73 0.75 -7.91
N LYS A 249 4.54 1.39 -6.75
CA LYS A 249 4.50 2.85 -6.65
C LYS A 249 5.89 3.46 -6.61
N SER A 250 6.00 4.73 -7.01
CA SER A 250 7.28 5.44 -7.08
C SER A 250 7.99 5.56 -5.73
N TYR A 251 7.25 5.76 -4.62
CA TYR A 251 7.84 5.81 -3.28
C TYR A 251 8.46 4.48 -2.85
N GLU A 252 7.97 3.33 -3.33
CA GLU A 252 8.49 2.02 -2.94
C GLU A 252 9.92 1.82 -3.46
N THR A 253 10.18 2.22 -4.70
CA THR A 253 11.51 2.15 -5.29
C THR A 253 12.48 3.07 -4.56
N LEU A 254 12.04 4.29 -4.19
CA LEU A 254 12.82 5.23 -3.40
C LEU A 254 13.09 4.67 -1.99
N PHE A 255 12.10 4.09 -1.34
CA PHE A 255 12.22 3.46 -0.03
C PHE A 255 13.25 2.32 -0.04
N VAL A 256 13.14 1.38 -0.99
CA VAL A 256 14.09 0.27 -1.11
C VAL A 256 15.51 0.78 -1.39
N ARG A 257 15.67 1.82 -2.22
CA ARG A 257 16.98 2.45 -2.48
C ARG A 257 17.55 3.10 -1.22
N ALA A 258 16.70 3.80 -0.45
CA ALA A 258 17.08 4.43 0.81
C ALA A 258 17.53 3.39 1.85
N VAL A 259 16.79 2.30 2.02
CA VAL A 259 17.15 1.22 2.96
C VAL A 259 18.45 0.52 2.55
N ARG A 260 18.67 0.30 1.25
CA ARG A 260 19.96 -0.22 0.75
C ARG A 260 21.12 0.72 1.06
N ALA A 261 20.93 2.03 0.84
CA ALA A 261 21.93 3.04 1.15
C ALA A 261 22.22 3.12 2.66
N TYR A 262 21.18 3.03 3.50
CA TYR A 262 21.30 2.97 4.96
C TYR A 262 22.15 1.78 5.41
N ASN A 263 21.85 0.58 4.90
CA ASN A 263 22.59 -0.64 5.23
C ASN A 263 24.03 -0.62 4.69
N GLY A 264 24.28 0.13 3.60
CA GLY A 264 25.62 0.40 3.08
C GLY A 264 26.33 1.58 3.74
N GLU A 265 25.81 2.10 4.86
CA GLU A 265 26.32 3.26 5.62
C GLU A 265 26.43 4.57 4.80
N ASN A 266 25.80 4.62 3.62
CA ASN A 266 25.66 5.84 2.84
C ASN A 266 24.45 6.63 3.32
N PHE A 267 24.59 7.24 4.50
CA PHE A 267 23.52 7.99 5.16
C PHE A 267 23.04 9.19 4.34
N ARG A 268 23.92 9.83 3.55
CA ARG A 268 23.53 10.98 2.70
C ARG A 268 22.55 10.58 1.61
N THR A 269 22.83 9.48 0.90
CA THR A 269 21.88 8.94 -0.10
C THR A 269 20.62 8.40 0.57
N SER A 270 20.76 7.73 1.73
CA SER A 270 19.60 7.27 2.51
C SER A 270 18.65 8.41 2.86
N VAL A 271 19.17 9.53 3.38
CA VAL A 271 18.35 10.72 3.69
C VAL A 271 17.67 11.25 2.43
N SER A 272 18.44 11.50 1.36
CA SER A 272 17.91 12.05 0.12
C SER A 272 16.76 11.20 -0.45
N ASP A 273 16.92 9.89 -0.46
CA ASP A 273 15.92 8.98 -1.03
C ASP A 273 14.72 8.78 -0.11
N MET A 274 14.94 8.71 1.21
CA MET A 274 13.87 8.52 2.19
C MET A 274 12.97 9.76 2.31
N GLU A 275 13.54 10.97 2.26
CA GLU A 275 12.75 12.22 2.22
C GLU A 275 11.88 12.29 0.96
N LEU A 276 12.41 11.86 -0.19
CA LEU A 276 11.64 11.76 -1.43
C LEU A 276 10.55 10.70 -1.34
N ALA A 277 10.85 9.53 -0.76
CA ALA A 277 9.90 8.45 -0.56
C ALA A 277 8.73 8.89 0.35
N LEU A 278 9.03 9.54 1.47
CA LEU A 278 8.04 10.02 2.43
C LEU A 278 7.09 11.05 1.80
N ARG A 279 7.65 12.03 1.09
CA ARG A 279 6.85 13.04 0.37
C ARG A 279 5.95 12.41 -0.68
N ASP A 280 6.48 11.47 -1.46
CA ASP A 280 5.75 10.81 -2.54
C ASP A 280 4.69 9.85 -2.00
N TYR A 281 4.95 9.16 -0.88
CA TYR A 281 3.96 8.37 -0.17
C TYR A 281 2.77 9.22 0.27
N PHE A 282 2.99 10.38 0.93
CA PHE A 282 1.89 11.24 1.35
C PHE A 282 1.06 11.76 0.18
N LYS A 283 1.71 12.08 -0.93
CA LYS A 283 1.01 12.46 -2.16
C LYS A 283 0.11 11.33 -2.67
N ILE A 284 0.65 10.10 -2.79
CA ILE A 284 -0.11 8.94 -3.28
C ILE A 284 -1.21 8.54 -2.30
N TYR A 285 -1.00 8.73 -0.99
CA TYR A 285 -2.01 8.57 0.03
C TYR A 285 -3.18 9.56 -0.15
N ASP A 286 -2.89 10.85 -0.36
CA ASP A 286 -3.92 11.85 -0.64
C ASP A 286 -4.68 11.54 -1.95
N GLU A 287 -3.99 11.04 -2.98
CA GLU A 287 -4.60 10.54 -4.22
C GLU A 287 -5.53 9.33 -3.97
N CYS A 288 -5.12 8.38 -3.12
CA CYS A 288 -5.95 7.25 -2.72
C CYS A 288 -7.24 7.72 -2.03
N LEU A 289 -7.12 8.62 -1.04
CA LEU A 289 -8.27 9.17 -0.33
C LEU A 289 -9.26 9.88 -1.27
N ALA A 290 -8.73 10.62 -2.25
CA ALA A 290 -9.52 11.32 -3.25
C ALA A 290 -10.20 10.35 -4.22
N ALA A 291 -9.53 9.28 -4.63
CA ALA A 291 -10.09 8.26 -5.51
C ALA A 291 -11.15 7.38 -4.81
N SER A 292 -11.15 7.29 -3.48
CA SER A 292 -12.16 6.55 -2.69
C SER A 292 -13.57 7.18 -2.76
N GLU A 293 -13.69 8.42 -3.24
CA GLU A 293 -14.94 9.17 -3.42
C GLU A 293 -15.56 8.98 -4.83
N GLY A 294 -15.19 7.91 -5.54
CA GLY A 294 -15.79 7.53 -6.83
C GLY A 294 -17.30 7.21 -6.75
N PRO A 295 -17.99 7.12 -7.89
CA PRO A 295 -19.43 6.85 -7.94
C PRO A 295 -19.77 5.47 -7.37
N ARG A 296 -20.95 5.37 -6.76
CA ARG A 296 -21.47 4.12 -6.17
C ARG A 296 -22.95 3.98 -6.41
N ASN A 297 -23.42 2.74 -6.37
CA ASN A 297 -24.82 2.41 -6.55
C ASN A 297 -25.60 2.66 -5.25
N VAL A 298 -26.66 3.46 -5.34
CA VAL A 298 -27.66 3.64 -4.28
C VAL A 298 -28.73 2.58 -4.51
N ASN A 299 -28.60 1.40 -3.87
CA ASN A 299 -29.51 0.27 -4.13
C ASN A 299 -30.71 0.22 -3.18
N ASP A 300 -30.61 0.85 -2.01
CA ASP A 300 -31.59 0.66 -0.93
C ASP A 300 -32.61 1.80 -0.84
N PHE A 301 -33.87 1.43 -0.59
CA PHE A 301 -34.93 2.37 -0.24
C PHE A 301 -34.82 2.72 1.25
N LYS A 302 -33.99 3.71 1.58
CA LYS A 302 -33.75 4.21 2.93
C LYS A 302 -34.25 5.65 3.06
N ASP A 303 -34.56 6.08 4.29
CA ASP A 303 -34.80 7.48 4.60
C ASP A 303 -33.55 8.33 4.27
N PHE A 304 -33.73 9.65 4.14
CA PHE A 304 -32.69 10.58 3.68
C PHE A 304 -31.37 10.47 4.46
N TYR A 305 -31.41 10.60 5.80
CA TYR A 305 -30.21 10.57 6.64
C TYR A 305 -29.52 9.20 6.70
N PRO A 306 -30.24 8.08 6.89
CA PRO A 306 -29.65 6.75 6.77
C PRO A 306 -29.00 6.49 5.40
N SER A 307 -29.61 6.98 4.31
CA SER A 307 -29.01 6.88 2.96
C SER A 307 -27.67 7.60 2.88
N ILE A 308 -27.60 8.84 3.37
CA ILE A 308 -26.34 9.62 3.37
C ILE A 308 -25.28 8.96 4.24
N ALA A 309 -25.67 8.51 5.44
CA ALA A 309 -24.75 7.89 6.39
C ALA A 309 -24.14 6.61 5.78
N ASP A 310 -24.96 5.73 5.22
CA ASP A 310 -24.51 4.50 4.57
C ASP A 310 -23.52 4.77 3.42
N HIS A 311 -23.84 5.74 2.55
CA HIS A 311 -22.92 6.14 1.48
C HIS A 311 -21.58 6.65 2.02
N TYR A 312 -21.62 7.46 3.09
CA TYR A 312 -20.42 8.00 3.71
C TYR A 312 -19.60 6.92 4.42
N ILE A 313 -20.24 5.94 5.08
CA ILE A 313 -19.58 4.80 5.72
C ILE A 313 -18.78 4.00 4.70
N GLN A 314 -19.38 3.68 3.56
CA GLN A 314 -18.66 3.00 2.48
C GLN A 314 -17.47 3.86 1.97
N VAL A 315 -17.56 5.20 2.03
CA VAL A 315 -16.45 6.09 1.62
C VAL A 315 -15.34 6.01 2.65
N LEU A 316 -15.71 6.07 3.93
CA LEU A 316 -14.79 5.91 5.04
C LEU A 316 -14.09 4.56 5.01
N GLU A 317 -14.80 3.46 4.74
CA GLU A 317 -14.20 2.12 4.65
C GLU A 317 -13.05 2.09 3.64
N ARG A 318 -13.25 2.64 2.44
CA ARG A 318 -12.19 2.75 1.43
C ARG A 318 -11.09 3.74 1.81
N LYS A 319 -11.40 4.80 2.57
CA LYS A 319 -10.38 5.76 3.04
C LYS A 319 -9.48 5.14 4.11
N VAL A 320 -10.04 4.43 5.08
CA VAL A 320 -9.25 3.76 6.13
C VAL A 320 -8.42 2.60 5.57
N GLY A 321 -8.86 1.98 4.47
CA GLY A 321 -8.09 0.95 3.76
C GLY A 321 -6.84 1.46 3.02
N CYS A 322 -6.74 2.76 2.72
CA CYS A 322 -5.64 3.31 1.91
C CYS A 322 -4.25 3.05 2.50
N GLU A 323 -4.08 3.08 3.84
CA GLU A 323 -2.78 2.80 4.47
C GLU A 323 -2.36 1.34 4.23
N THR A 324 -3.28 0.40 4.42
CA THR A 324 -3.04 -1.03 4.18
C THR A 324 -2.75 -1.30 2.71
N ASP A 325 -3.53 -0.73 1.79
CA ASP A 325 -3.36 -0.92 0.34
C ASP A 325 -2.04 -0.34 -0.20
N LEU A 326 -1.50 0.69 0.46
CA LEU A 326 -0.24 1.35 0.11
C LEU A 326 0.95 0.87 0.95
N THR A 327 0.77 -0.13 1.82
CA THR A 327 1.89 -0.68 2.57
C THR A 327 2.69 -1.62 1.65
N PRO A 328 3.99 -1.38 1.42
CA PRO A 328 4.77 -2.20 0.51
C PRO A 328 5.08 -3.57 1.11
N VAL A 329 5.24 -4.54 0.21
CA VAL A 329 5.74 -5.89 0.52
C VAL A 329 7.18 -6.00 0.01
N VAL A 330 8.14 -6.03 0.93
CA VAL A 330 9.58 -6.09 0.60
C VAL A 330 10.10 -7.49 0.92
N GLY A 331 10.59 -8.19 -0.10
CA GLY A 331 11.15 -9.54 0.07
C GLY A 331 10.15 -10.58 0.58
N GLY A 332 8.85 -10.37 0.34
CA GLY A 332 7.77 -11.25 0.79
C GLY A 332 7.17 -10.91 2.16
N PHE A 333 7.60 -9.81 2.79
CA PHE A 333 7.11 -9.39 4.10
C PHE A 333 6.52 -7.96 4.02
N VAL A 334 5.36 -7.77 4.66
CA VAL A 334 4.70 -6.47 4.76
C VAL A 334 5.50 -5.56 5.69
N VAL A 335 5.75 -4.32 5.28
CA VAL A 335 6.45 -3.35 6.14
C VAL A 335 5.48 -2.75 7.15
N GLU A 336 5.42 -3.35 8.34
CA GLU A 336 4.59 -2.85 9.44
C GLU A 336 4.93 -1.39 9.80
N LYS A 337 3.90 -0.62 10.16
CA LYS A 337 4.00 0.79 10.57
C LYS A 337 4.83 1.60 9.57
N PHE A 338 4.50 1.52 8.28
CA PHE A 338 5.34 1.98 7.19
C PHE A 338 5.83 3.43 7.34
N VAL A 339 4.94 4.35 7.70
CA VAL A 339 5.29 5.77 7.93
C VAL A 339 6.23 5.94 9.11
N ALA A 340 5.99 5.23 10.23
CA ALA A 340 6.89 5.23 11.38
C ALA A 340 8.28 4.72 10.96
N THR A 341 8.33 3.61 10.22
CA THR A 341 9.57 3.02 9.70
C THR A 341 10.38 4.03 8.88
N MET A 342 9.76 4.83 8.02
CA MET A 342 10.44 5.90 7.27
C MET A 342 11.07 6.94 8.21
N TYR A 343 10.34 7.39 9.25
CA TYR A 343 10.86 8.33 10.25
C TYR A 343 11.99 7.74 11.09
N HIS A 344 11.96 6.45 11.40
CA HIS A 344 13.05 5.75 12.08
C HIS A 344 14.35 5.80 11.25
N TYR A 345 14.28 5.45 9.96
CA TYR A 345 15.44 5.53 9.07
C TYR A 345 15.97 6.96 8.92
N LEU A 346 15.09 7.96 8.77
CA LEU A 346 15.48 9.36 8.70
C LEU A 346 16.17 9.83 9.99
N GLN A 347 15.57 9.55 11.14
CA GLN A 347 16.11 9.93 12.46
C GLN A 347 17.55 9.44 12.62
N PHE A 348 17.80 8.16 12.34
CA PHE A 348 19.13 7.59 12.52
C PHE A 348 20.12 8.11 11.47
N ALA A 349 19.70 8.22 10.21
CA ALA A 349 20.57 8.71 9.14
C ALA A 349 20.98 10.18 9.38
N TYR A 350 20.05 11.05 9.80
CA TYR A 350 20.38 12.42 10.19
C TYR A 350 21.31 12.48 11.42
N TYR A 351 21.07 11.63 12.41
CA TYR A 351 21.97 11.51 13.56
C TYR A 351 23.41 11.15 13.15
N LYS A 352 23.58 10.18 12.25
CA LYS A 352 24.89 9.79 11.72
C LYS A 352 25.57 10.88 10.90
N LEU A 353 24.80 11.79 10.32
CA LEU A 353 25.30 12.98 9.62
C LEU A 353 25.49 14.19 10.56
N ASN A 354 25.30 14.02 11.87
CA ASN A 354 25.35 15.08 12.89
C ASN A 354 24.34 16.23 12.64
N ASP A 355 23.23 15.93 11.94
CA ASP A 355 22.15 16.86 11.67
C ASP A 355 21.00 16.65 12.67
N LEU A 356 21.25 17.07 13.90
CA LEU A 356 20.32 16.86 15.01
C LEU A 356 19.02 17.67 14.84
N LYS A 357 19.09 18.81 14.14
CA LYS A 357 17.93 19.66 13.85
C LYS A 357 16.89 18.95 12.99
N ASN A 358 17.30 18.01 12.14
CA ASN A 358 16.39 17.15 11.40
C ASN A 358 16.14 15.79 12.07
N ALA A 359 17.11 15.26 12.82
CA ALA A 359 16.96 13.97 13.51
C ALA A 359 15.90 13.99 14.61
N VAL A 360 15.86 15.05 15.44
CA VAL A 360 14.97 15.14 16.60
C VAL A 360 13.50 15.26 16.19
N PRO A 361 13.11 16.10 15.21
CA PRO A 361 11.74 16.12 14.70
C PRO A 361 11.31 14.78 14.10
N CYS A 362 12.21 14.02 13.46
CA CYS A 362 11.89 12.67 12.97
C CYS A 362 11.60 11.70 14.13
N ALA A 363 12.37 11.77 15.22
CA ALA A 363 12.10 10.99 16.43
C ALA A 363 10.72 11.35 17.03
N ALA A 364 10.40 12.65 17.10
CA ALA A 364 9.10 13.11 17.57
C ALA A 364 7.95 12.66 16.65
N SER A 365 8.13 12.72 15.33
CA SER A 365 7.17 12.19 14.34
C SER A 365 6.94 10.69 14.50
N TYR A 366 8.00 9.90 14.73
CA TYR A 366 7.86 8.47 14.98
C TYR A 366 6.96 8.19 16.20
N MET A 367 7.15 8.94 17.28
CA MET A 367 6.40 8.78 18.52
C MET A 367 4.89 9.04 18.38
N LEU A 368 4.44 9.72 17.32
CA LEU A 368 3.01 9.84 17.00
C LEU A 368 2.42 8.48 16.60
N PHE A 369 3.17 7.70 15.82
CA PHE A 369 2.68 6.44 15.24
C PHE A 369 2.91 5.24 16.15
N ASP A 370 4.00 5.24 16.91
CA ASP A 370 4.30 4.15 17.85
C ASP A 370 4.75 4.68 19.22
N PRO A 371 3.80 5.22 20.01
CA PRO A 371 4.12 5.78 21.33
C PRO A 371 4.53 4.73 22.36
N LYS A 372 4.43 3.43 22.04
CA LYS A 372 4.78 2.31 22.93
C LYS A 372 6.21 1.82 22.73
N ASP A 373 6.90 2.25 21.68
CA ASP A 373 8.28 1.84 21.40
C ASP A 373 9.26 2.44 22.41
N GLU A 374 9.80 1.59 23.29
CA GLU A 374 10.76 1.98 24.32
C GLU A 374 12.10 2.43 23.74
N VAL A 375 12.52 1.91 22.59
CA VAL A 375 13.78 2.28 21.94
C VAL A 375 13.70 3.72 21.48
N MET A 376 12.62 4.11 20.80
CA MET A 376 12.47 5.49 20.36
C MET A 376 12.22 6.45 21.53
N LYS A 377 11.50 6.04 22.58
CA LYS A 377 11.37 6.84 23.82
C LYS A 377 12.74 7.17 24.42
N ASN A 378 13.62 6.18 24.51
CA ASN A 378 14.98 6.37 25.02
C ASN A 378 15.79 7.31 24.12
N ASN A 379 15.65 7.21 22.80
CA ASN A 379 16.29 8.13 21.87
C ASN A 379 15.80 9.58 22.06
N VAL A 380 14.49 9.80 22.23
CA VAL A 380 13.94 11.14 22.51
C VAL A 380 14.45 11.66 23.86
N ALA A 381 14.47 10.83 24.90
CA ALA A 381 15.00 11.20 26.20
C ALA A 381 16.49 11.56 26.14
N TYR A 382 17.27 10.82 25.34
CA TYR A 382 18.67 11.09 25.08
C TYR A 382 18.90 12.45 24.41
N TYR A 383 18.10 12.77 23.38
CA TYR A 383 18.14 14.10 22.76
C TYR A 383 17.77 15.22 23.75
N LYS A 384 16.74 15.02 24.58
CA LYS A 384 16.34 15.99 25.62
C LYS A 384 17.44 16.21 26.64
N TYR A 385 18.12 15.15 27.07
CA TYR A 385 19.21 15.25 28.05
C TYR A 385 20.38 16.10 27.54
N HIS A 386 20.75 15.95 26.26
CA HIS A 386 21.85 16.69 25.62
C HIS A 386 21.40 17.98 24.91
N MET A 387 20.15 18.40 25.10
CA MET A 387 19.53 19.52 24.38
C MET A 387 20.39 20.79 24.37
N LYS A 388 20.85 21.25 25.54
CA LYS A 388 21.70 22.45 25.66
C LYS A 388 23.06 22.28 24.98
N GLN A 389 23.65 21.09 25.08
CA GLN A 389 24.97 20.80 24.51
C GLN A 389 24.93 20.81 22.97
N TRP A 390 23.79 20.44 22.38
CA TRP A 390 23.61 20.32 20.94
C TRP A 390 22.88 21.50 20.29
N GLY A 391 22.61 22.57 21.05
CA GLY A 391 21.91 23.75 20.53
C GLY A 391 20.48 23.46 20.07
N LEU A 392 19.84 22.45 20.67
CA LEU A 392 18.45 22.11 20.40
C LEU A 392 17.51 23.01 21.23
N THR A 393 16.35 23.31 20.67
CA THR A 393 15.27 24.07 21.31
C THR A 393 14.04 23.17 21.52
N GLU A 394 13.09 23.60 22.35
CA GLU A 394 11.85 22.83 22.58
C GLU A 394 11.06 22.62 21.27
N GLU A 395 11.19 23.57 20.33
CA GLU A 395 10.57 23.49 19.00
C GLU A 395 11.10 22.31 18.17
N ASP A 396 12.36 21.91 18.34
CA ASP A 396 12.94 20.76 17.62
C ASP A 396 12.31 19.43 18.07
N PHE A 397 11.65 19.38 19.23
CA PHE A 397 10.95 18.20 19.76
C PHE A 397 9.49 18.12 19.32
N LEU A 398 9.05 19.03 18.45
CA LEU A 398 7.75 18.94 17.83
C LEU A 398 7.80 17.98 16.62
N PRO A 399 6.79 17.11 16.45
CA PRO A 399 6.66 16.32 15.25
C PRO A 399 6.56 17.21 14.00
N ARG A 400 7.04 16.71 12.85
CA ARG A 400 6.92 17.41 11.58
C ARG A 400 5.44 17.61 11.20
N SER A 401 5.14 18.73 10.55
CA SER A 401 3.76 19.14 10.26
C SER A 401 3.03 18.15 9.34
N GLU A 402 3.73 17.56 8.38
CA GLU A 402 3.19 16.52 7.50
C GLU A 402 2.84 15.23 8.26
N ALA A 403 3.62 14.85 9.28
CA ALA A 403 3.31 13.72 10.16
C ALA A 403 2.07 13.99 10.99
N VAL A 404 1.96 15.18 11.59
CA VAL A 404 0.81 15.59 12.40
C VAL A 404 -0.47 15.61 11.55
N ARG A 405 -0.41 16.18 10.36
CA ARG A 405 -1.55 16.20 9.43
C ARG A 405 -2.00 14.77 9.12
N TYR A 406 -1.07 13.92 8.71
CA TYR A 406 -1.35 12.53 8.35
C TYR A 406 -1.97 11.76 9.53
N TYR A 407 -1.33 11.82 10.71
CA TYR A 407 -1.80 11.16 11.92
C TYR A 407 -3.20 11.62 12.34
N ASN A 408 -3.46 12.93 12.35
CA ASN A 408 -4.77 13.46 12.71
C ASN A 408 -5.83 13.00 11.71
N GLN A 409 -5.54 13.06 10.41
CA GLN A 409 -6.48 12.66 9.37
C GLN A 409 -6.82 11.17 9.43
N THR A 410 -5.81 10.29 9.54
CA THR A 410 -6.01 8.84 9.61
C THR A 410 -6.76 8.45 10.88
N THR A 411 -6.35 9.01 12.03
CA THR A 411 -7.00 8.75 13.33
C THR A 411 -8.46 9.19 13.33
N MET A 412 -8.76 10.40 12.84
CA MET A 412 -10.14 10.90 12.81
C MET A 412 -11.02 10.12 11.82
N GLN A 413 -10.47 9.69 10.68
CA GLN A 413 -11.19 8.84 9.73
C GLN A 413 -11.52 7.47 10.33
N LEU A 414 -10.56 6.84 11.01
CA LEU A 414 -10.75 5.55 11.66
C LEU A 414 -11.78 5.65 12.79
N GLN A 415 -11.66 6.65 13.67
CA GLN A 415 -12.61 6.89 14.75
C GLN A 415 -14.04 7.08 14.22
N MET A 416 -14.22 7.84 13.14
CA MET A 416 -15.53 8.05 12.54
C MET A 416 -16.06 6.74 11.94
N PHE A 417 -15.22 5.97 11.27
CA PHE A 417 -15.60 4.69 10.69
C PHE A 417 -16.04 3.67 11.74
N GLU A 418 -15.27 3.51 12.81
CA GLU A 418 -15.60 2.65 13.94
C GLU A 418 -16.87 3.09 14.65
N PHE A 419 -17.04 4.40 14.88
CA PHE A 419 -18.24 4.97 15.45
C PHE A 419 -19.49 4.61 14.63
N SER A 420 -19.39 4.71 13.31
CA SER A 420 -20.47 4.34 12.40
C SER A 420 -20.76 2.85 12.41
N LYS A 421 -19.75 1.97 12.33
CA LYS A 421 -19.94 0.51 12.40
C LYS A 421 -20.63 0.08 13.70
N GLN A 422 -20.30 0.70 14.83
CA GLN A 422 -20.91 0.36 16.12
C GLN A 422 -22.39 0.78 16.26
N ARG A 423 -22.85 1.78 15.50
CA ARG A 423 -24.17 2.42 15.72
C ARG A 423 -25.15 2.26 14.57
N LEU A 424 -24.65 1.97 13.37
CA LEU A 424 -25.43 1.93 12.13
C LEU A 424 -25.31 0.57 11.41
N ALA A 425 -24.57 -0.40 11.96
CA ALA A 425 -24.62 -1.77 11.47
C ALA A 425 -26.06 -2.29 11.51
N SER A 426 -26.52 -2.86 10.41
CA SER A 426 -27.82 -3.53 10.34
C SER A 426 -27.86 -4.69 11.35
N ASP A 427 -29.03 -4.94 11.95
CA ASP A 427 -29.24 -6.06 12.87
C ASP A 427 -28.82 -7.43 12.25
N ASP A 428 -28.77 -7.53 10.91
CA ASP A 428 -28.28 -8.71 10.16
C ASP A 428 -26.75 -8.91 10.21
N GLU A 429 -25.95 -7.85 10.37
CA GLU A 429 -24.47 -7.93 10.51
C GLU A 429 -24.05 -8.22 11.96
N VAL A 430 -24.92 -7.93 12.93
CA VAL A 430 -24.66 -8.18 14.36
C VAL A 430 -24.62 -9.69 14.67
N CYS A 431 -25.23 -10.53 13.82
CA CYS A 431 -25.18 -11.98 13.95
C CYS A 431 -23.78 -12.58 13.69
N GLU A 432 -22.94 -11.99 12.82
CA GLU A 432 -21.58 -12.49 12.58
C GLU A 432 -20.58 -12.04 13.65
N CYS A 433 -20.72 -10.82 14.19
CA CYS A 433 -19.86 -10.32 15.26
C CYS A 433 -20.10 -10.97 16.63
N CYS A 434 -21.20 -11.70 16.83
CA CYS A 434 -21.47 -12.41 18.09
C CYS A 434 -20.67 -13.72 18.23
N VAL A 435 -19.91 -14.15 17.21
CA VAL A 435 -19.18 -15.44 17.22
C VAL A 435 -17.69 -15.32 17.57
N ILE A 436 -17.16 -14.11 17.83
CA ILE A 436 -15.78 -13.99 18.35
C ILE A 436 -15.79 -14.13 19.88
N LEU A 437 -15.89 -15.39 20.34
CA LEU A 437 -15.66 -15.77 21.73
C LEU A 437 -14.20 -15.46 22.13
N HIS A 438 -14.03 -14.58 23.12
CA HIS A 438 -12.79 -14.50 23.89
C HIS A 438 -12.60 -15.79 24.69
N LEU A 439 -11.77 -16.71 24.19
CA LEU A 439 -11.25 -17.84 24.96
C LEU A 439 -10.25 -17.33 26.00
N LYS A 440 -10.63 -17.32 27.29
CA LYS A 440 -9.69 -17.21 28.40
C LYS A 440 -9.26 -18.61 28.83
N ILE A 441 -7.97 -18.91 28.70
CA ILE A 441 -7.35 -20.14 29.22
C ILE A 441 -6.63 -19.77 30.51
N GLU A 442 -7.09 -20.30 31.65
CA GLU A 442 -6.35 -20.25 32.91
C GLU A 442 -5.69 -21.60 33.16
N ILE A 443 -4.37 -21.59 33.37
CA ILE A 443 -3.58 -22.75 33.78
C ILE A 443 -3.30 -22.61 35.27
N SER A 444 -3.89 -23.46 36.11
CA SER A 444 -3.54 -23.55 37.52
C SER A 444 -2.73 -24.82 37.79
N LYS A 445 -1.65 -24.70 38.58
CA LYS A 445 -0.88 -25.83 39.10
C LYS A 445 -1.34 -26.11 40.53
N THR A 446 -1.85 -27.30 40.79
CA THR A 446 -2.01 -27.83 42.15
C THR A 446 -0.88 -28.80 42.49
N SER A 447 -0.63 -28.96 43.79
CA SER A 447 0.54 -29.66 44.39
C SER A 447 0.66 -31.16 44.08
N THR A 448 -0.13 -31.70 43.16
CA THR A 448 -0.10 -33.11 42.73
C THR A 448 -0.14 -33.14 41.21
N SER A 449 1.03 -33.10 40.58
CA SER A 449 1.42 -33.47 39.19
C SER A 449 0.38 -33.64 38.06
N LEU A 450 -0.75 -32.94 38.07
CA LEU A 450 -1.79 -32.96 37.03
C LEU A 450 -2.11 -31.52 36.64
N ILE A 451 -1.99 -31.23 35.34
CA ILE A 451 -2.37 -29.95 34.76
C ILE A 451 -3.85 -30.05 34.38
N THR A 452 -4.69 -29.24 35.03
CA THR A 452 -6.12 -29.15 34.68
C THR A 452 -6.33 -27.90 33.82
N ILE A 453 -6.89 -28.08 32.61
CA ILE A 453 -7.26 -26.97 31.71
C ILE A 453 -8.76 -26.73 31.89
N ASN A 454 -9.14 -25.57 32.44
CA ASN A 454 -10.53 -25.16 32.53
C ASN A 454 -10.83 -24.15 31.41
N VAL A 455 -11.82 -24.46 30.57
CA VAL A 455 -12.32 -23.57 29.51
C VAL A 455 -13.64 -22.96 29.98
N PHE A 456 -13.69 -21.63 30.11
CA PHE A 456 -14.90 -20.90 30.46
C PHE A 456 -15.44 -20.13 29.27
N THR A 457 -16.71 -20.35 28.92
CA THR A 457 -17.48 -19.51 27.99
C THR A 457 -18.28 -18.49 28.79
N SER A 458 -17.99 -17.19 28.66
CA SER A 458 -18.76 -16.15 29.35
C SER A 458 -20.12 -15.96 28.66
N HIS A 459 -21.19 -16.45 29.28
CA HIS A 459 -22.56 -16.40 28.76
C HIS A 459 -23.38 -15.17 29.24
N GLU A 460 -22.75 -14.19 29.89
CA GLU A 460 -23.45 -13.09 30.59
C GLU A 460 -23.63 -11.80 29.78
N SER A 461 -22.89 -11.58 28.70
CA SER A 461 -22.97 -10.32 27.93
C SER A 461 -24.19 -10.22 27.00
N CYS A 462 -24.79 -11.35 26.60
CA CYS A 462 -25.96 -11.37 25.71
C CYS A 462 -27.30 -11.11 26.45
N LEU A 463 -27.40 -11.48 27.73
CA LEU A 463 -28.67 -11.42 28.48
C LEU A 463 -29.05 -9.99 28.88
N GLN A 464 -28.09 -9.09 29.06
CA GLN A 464 -28.38 -7.68 29.39
C GLN A 464 -28.94 -6.88 28.21
N PHE A 465 -28.69 -7.29 26.96
CA PHE A 465 -29.28 -6.67 25.78
C PHE A 465 -30.67 -7.25 25.44
N ALA A 466 -30.91 -8.53 25.74
CA ALA A 466 -32.19 -9.19 25.49
C ALA A 466 -33.34 -8.67 26.40
N SER A 467 -33.03 -8.09 27.57
CA SER A 467 -34.04 -7.55 28.49
C SER A 467 -34.73 -6.26 28.02
N ARG A 468 -34.30 -5.63 26.90
CA ARG A 468 -34.86 -4.34 26.42
C ARG A 468 -35.61 -4.41 25.07
N ARG A 469 -35.84 -5.59 24.50
CA ARG A 469 -36.64 -5.74 23.26
C ARG A 469 -37.68 -6.85 23.40
N SER A 470 -38.70 -6.61 24.20
CA SER A 470 -40.03 -7.16 23.93
C SER A 470 -40.72 -6.24 22.93
N ILE A 471 -41.44 -6.82 21.96
CA ILE A 471 -42.12 -6.19 20.80
C ILE A 471 -41.31 -6.30 19.50
N CYS A 472 -41.38 -7.48 18.88
CA CYS A 472 -41.66 -7.68 17.45
C CYS A 472 -41.67 -9.19 17.16
N ALA A 473 -42.71 -9.88 17.65
CA ALA A 473 -43.04 -11.21 17.15
C ALA A 473 -43.91 -11.04 15.89
N LYS A 474 -43.47 -11.60 14.76
CA LYS A 474 -44.39 -12.11 13.73
C LYS A 474 -44.10 -13.58 13.48
N PRO A 475 -45.14 -14.41 13.28
CA PRO A 475 -45.02 -15.85 13.40
C PRO A 475 -44.56 -16.50 12.10
N VAL A 476 -43.66 -17.47 12.23
CA VAL A 476 -43.37 -18.46 11.21
C VAL A 476 -44.52 -19.48 11.20
N GLY A 477 -45.35 -19.43 10.15
CA GLY A 477 -46.27 -20.51 9.80
C GLY A 477 -45.63 -21.41 8.73
N LYS A 478 -45.14 -22.57 9.15
CA LYS A 478 -45.10 -23.82 8.37
C LYS A 478 -46.08 -24.75 9.11
N SER A 479 -46.86 -25.65 8.54
CA SER A 479 -47.07 -26.22 7.20
C SER A 479 -48.28 -27.15 7.37
N TRP A 480 -49.05 -27.41 6.33
CA TRP A 480 -49.66 -28.72 6.03
C TRP A 480 -49.78 -28.76 4.49
N ASP A 481 -49.43 -29.81 3.78
CA ASP A 481 -49.44 -31.24 4.17
C ASP A 481 -48.17 -31.81 4.82
#